data_AF-A0A4R3NLF8-F1
#
_entry.id   AF-A0A4R3NLF8-F1
#
_cell.length_a   1.000
_cell.length_b   1.000
_cell.length_c   1.000
_cell.angle_alpha   90.00
_cell.angle_beta   90.00
_cell.angle_gamma   90.00
#
_symmetry.space_group_name_H-M   'P 1'
#
loop_
_entity.id
_entity.type
_entity.pdbx_description
1 polymer ?
#
loop_
_entity_poly.entity_id
_entity_poly.type
_entity_poly.pdbx_seq_one_letter_code
_entity_poly.pdbx_strand_id
1 'polypeptide(L)'
;MGIGAILFLFAHMSFAAVLCDPVGKIRIEIDGDNVCFSTTPIPECPIYALPATTSKLKVGFHCLINDDSINLSDDNFIDKVVKELSNKEIDYYNIVTMDDSCSCLLN
;
A
#
# COMPACT_ATOMS: atom_id res chain seq x y z
N MET A 1 0.67 -54.46 2.80
CA MET A 1 -0.27 -53.60 3.55
C MET A 1 0.55 -52.72 4.47
N GLY A 2 0.35 -51.40 4.39
CA GLY A 2 1.07 -50.43 5.23
C GLY A 2 1.21 -49.09 4.50
N ILE A 3 0.08 -48.41 4.27
CA ILE A 3 0.04 -47.06 3.70
C ILE A 3 0.49 -46.12 4.83
N GLY A 4 1.70 -45.58 4.71
CA GLY A 4 2.19 -44.53 5.60
C GLY A 4 1.41 -43.25 5.30
N ALA A 5 0.53 -42.86 6.23
CA ALA A 5 -0.17 -41.59 6.17
C ALA A 5 0.84 -40.45 6.38
N ILE A 6 1.12 -39.70 5.31
CA ILE A 6 1.83 -38.43 5.40
C ILE A 6 0.84 -37.42 5.99
N LEU A 7 0.95 -37.16 7.30
CA LEU A 7 0.26 -36.07 7.98
C LEU A 7 0.90 -34.75 7.54
N PHE A 8 0.49 -34.24 6.38
CA PHE A 8 0.68 -32.84 6.03
C PHE A 8 -0.25 -31.99 6.91
N LEU A 9 0.23 -31.62 8.09
CA LEU A 9 -0.33 -30.53 8.89
C LEU A 9 -0.03 -29.20 8.18
N PHE A 10 -0.68 -28.94 7.05
CA PHE A 10 -0.79 -27.58 6.56
C PHE A 10 -1.81 -26.89 7.47
N ALA A 11 -1.28 -26.07 8.37
CA ALA A 11 -2.04 -25.06 9.08
C ALA A 11 -2.93 -24.35 8.05
N HIS A 12 -4.25 -24.53 8.20
CA HIS A 12 -5.22 -23.76 7.45
C HIS A 12 -5.16 -22.33 7.99
N MET A 13 -4.12 -21.57 7.62
CA MET A 13 -4.22 -20.13 7.60
C MET A 13 -5.34 -19.84 6.61
N SER A 14 -6.52 -19.53 7.14
CA SER A 14 -7.70 -19.27 6.35
C SER A 14 -7.33 -18.20 5.33
N PHE A 15 -7.44 -18.50 4.03
CA PHE A 15 -7.10 -17.56 2.95
C PHE A 15 -7.80 -16.20 3.12
N ALA A 16 -8.96 -16.20 3.78
CA ALA A 16 -9.70 -15.02 4.23
C ALA A 16 -8.89 -14.05 5.12
N ALA A 17 -8.05 -14.57 6.02
CA ALA A 17 -7.27 -13.76 6.95
C ALA A 17 -6.10 -13.07 6.24
N VAL A 18 -5.41 -13.77 5.32
CA VAL A 18 -4.30 -13.22 4.52
C VAL A 18 -4.77 -12.10 3.59
N LEU A 19 -6.00 -12.20 3.10
CA LEU A 19 -6.58 -11.18 2.23
C LEU A 19 -6.83 -9.86 2.97
N CYS A 20 -7.06 -9.86 4.28
CA CYS A 20 -7.43 -8.65 4.99
C CYS A 20 -6.26 -7.88 5.59
N ASP A 21 -5.02 -8.35 5.48
CA ASP A 21 -3.89 -7.60 6.02
C ASP A 21 -3.75 -6.24 5.30
N PRO A 22 -3.38 -5.17 6.03
CA PRO A 22 -3.07 -3.89 5.41
C PRO A 22 -2.04 -4.05 4.30
N VAL A 23 -2.30 -3.42 3.16
CA VAL A 23 -1.40 -3.42 2.01
C VAL A 23 -0.77 -2.04 1.86
N GLY A 24 0.52 -2.00 1.60
CA GLY A 24 1.23 -0.74 1.34
C GLY A 24 0.79 -0.12 0.03
N LYS A 25 0.31 1.12 0.06
CA LYS A 25 -0.05 1.90 -1.14
C LYS A 25 0.70 3.22 -1.17
N ILE A 26 1.05 3.67 -2.37
CA ILE A 26 1.59 5.01 -2.58
C ILE A 26 0.41 5.99 -2.54
N ARG A 27 0.47 6.98 -1.64
CA ARG A 27 -0.50 8.07 -1.59
C ARG A 27 -0.09 9.14 -2.60
N ILE A 28 -1.10 9.68 -3.28
CA ILE A 28 -0.97 10.77 -4.24
C ILE A 28 -1.72 11.98 -3.68
N GLU A 29 -1.04 13.12 -3.58
CA GLU A 29 -1.61 14.42 -3.19
C GLU A 29 -1.44 15.38 -4.38
N ILE A 30 -2.47 16.19 -4.67
CA ILE A 30 -2.42 17.20 -5.73
C ILE A 30 -2.43 18.57 -5.04
N ASP A 31 -1.36 19.35 -5.24
CA ASP A 31 -1.22 20.72 -4.70
C ASP A 31 -0.97 21.71 -5.84
N GLY A 32 -2.04 22.36 -6.30
CA GLY A 32 -2.02 23.22 -7.48
C GLY A 32 -1.60 22.42 -8.72
N ASP A 33 -0.46 22.80 -9.30
CA ASP A 33 0.13 22.14 -10.47
C ASP A 33 1.14 21.05 -10.10
N ASN A 34 1.29 20.70 -8.82
CA ASN A 34 2.20 19.64 -8.38
C ASN A 34 1.43 18.35 -8.06
N VAL A 35 1.98 17.22 -8.49
CA VAL A 35 1.54 15.89 -8.07
C VAL A 35 2.61 15.33 -7.13
N CYS A 36 2.23 15.09 -5.88
CA CYS A 36 3.12 14.67 -4.82
C CYS A 36 2.83 13.22 -4.42
N PHE A 37 3.89 12.43 -4.32
CA PHE A 37 3.84 11.01 -4.04
C PHE A 37 4.51 10.72 -2.70
N SER A 38 3.90 9.87 -1.89
CA SER A 38 4.57 9.35 -0.70
C SER A 38 5.82 8.55 -1.10
N THR A 39 6.97 8.84 -0.50
CA THR A 39 8.23 8.13 -0.79
C THR A 39 8.29 6.72 -0.21
N THR A 40 7.34 6.38 0.67
CA THR A 40 7.18 5.04 1.24
C THR A 40 5.72 4.61 1.14
N PRO A 41 5.42 3.32 0.91
CA PRO A 41 4.06 2.82 0.93
C PRO A 41 3.43 3.00 2.31
N ILE A 42 2.21 3.54 2.34
CA ILE A 42 1.40 3.71 3.55
C ILE A 42 0.49 2.48 3.69
N PRO A 43 0.49 1.79 4.84
CA PRO A 43 -0.43 0.70 5.10
C PRO A 43 -1.89 1.17 5.04
N GLU A 44 -2.66 0.56 4.15
CA GLU A 44 -4.10 0.80 4.01
C GLU A 44 -4.85 -0.53 3.89
N CYS A 45 -6.03 -0.59 4.48
CA CYS A 45 -6.88 -1.77 4.35
C CYS A 45 -7.32 -1.99 2.88
N PRO A 46 -7.41 -3.25 2.45
CA PRO A 46 -7.97 -3.59 1.14
C PRO A 46 -9.47 -3.24 1.10
N ILE A 47 -10.02 -3.07 -0.11
CA ILE A 47 -11.37 -2.52 -0.34
C ILE A 47 -12.52 -3.31 0.34
N TYR A 48 -12.28 -4.56 0.71
CA TYR A 48 -13.24 -5.46 1.37
C TYR A 48 -13.04 -5.58 2.88
N ALA A 49 -12.14 -4.78 3.46
CA ALA A 49 -11.90 -4.73 4.89
C ALA A 49 -12.05 -3.30 5.41
N LEU A 50 -12.38 -3.17 6.69
CA LEU A 50 -12.45 -1.87 7.37
C LEU A 50 -11.27 -1.71 8.32
N PRO A 51 -10.73 -0.50 8.49
CA PRO A 51 -9.71 -0.24 9.49
C PRO A 51 -10.27 -0.51 10.89
N ALA A 52 -9.63 -1.43 11.61
CA ALA A 52 -9.96 -1.76 12.99
C ALA A 52 -9.20 -0.88 13.97
N THR A 53 -7.93 -0.60 13.65
CA THR A 53 -7.08 0.32 14.41
C THR A 53 -6.27 1.17 13.45
N THR A 54 -5.99 2.40 13.86
CA THR A 54 -5.23 3.38 13.07
C THR A 54 -4.23 4.12 13.93
N SER A 55 -3.12 4.52 13.30
CA SER A 55 -2.09 5.32 13.94
C SER A 55 -1.59 6.41 12.99
N LYS A 56 -0.78 7.33 13.54
CA LYS A 56 -0.20 8.44 12.79
C LYS A 56 1.22 8.08 12.38
N LEU A 57 1.52 8.19 11.09
CA LEU A 57 2.85 7.96 10.52
C LEU A 57 3.37 9.26 9.90
N LYS A 58 4.63 9.59 10.18
CA LYS A 58 5.34 10.67 9.49
C LYS A 58 5.88 10.12 8.17
N VAL A 59 5.41 10.67 7.06
CA VAL A 59 5.73 10.20 5.70
C VAL A 59 6.34 11.33 4.90
N GLY A 60 7.40 11.03 4.16
CA GLY A 60 8.00 11.94 3.20
C GLY A 60 7.25 11.93 1.88
N PHE A 61 7.16 13.09 1.23
CA PHE A 61 6.55 13.26 -0.07
C PHE A 61 7.57 13.83 -1.07
N HIS A 62 7.49 13.37 -2.31
CA HIS A 62 8.22 13.91 -3.44
C HIS A 62 7.22 14.42 -4.49
N CYS A 63 7.37 15.68 -4.88
CA CYS A 63 6.50 16.35 -5.83
C CYS A 63 7.13 16.43 -7.21
N LEU A 64 6.29 16.19 -8.20
CA LEU A 64 6.61 16.37 -9.61
C LEU A 64 5.67 17.45 -10.14
N ILE A 65 6.25 18.42 -10.87
CA ILE A 65 5.46 19.43 -11.57
C ILE A 65 4.66 18.70 -12.65
N ASN A 66 3.35 18.98 -12.72
CA ASN A 66 2.40 18.42 -13.67
C ASN A 66 2.62 18.98 -15.09
N ASP A 67 3.87 18.93 -15.57
CA ASP A 67 4.26 19.32 -16.92
C ASP A 67 4.28 18.03 -17.76
N ASP A 68 3.10 17.66 -18.27
CA ASP A 68 2.79 16.66 -19.33
C ASP A 68 3.44 15.25 -19.31
N SER A 69 4.30 14.95 -18.34
CA SER A 69 5.15 13.75 -18.32
C SER A 69 4.57 12.60 -17.51
N ILE A 70 3.59 12.89 -16.65
CA ILE A 70 2.99 11.91 -15.74
C ILE A 70 1.53 11.72 -16.12
N ASN A 71 1.30 10.81 -17.06
CA ASN A 71 -0.05 10.40 -17.40
C ASN A 71 -0.54 9.37 -16.37
N LEU A 72 -1.46 9.78 -15.49
CA LEU A 72 -2.07 8.92 -14.47
C LEU A 72 -2.84 7.71 -15.07
N SER A 73 -3.09 7.74 -16.38
CA SER A 73 -3.77 6.66 -17.11
C SER A 73 -2.80 5.69 -17.80
N ASP A 74 -1.48 5.85 -17.62
CA ASP A 74 -0.47 4.92 -18.17
C ASP A 74 -0.47 3.62 -17.35
N ASP A 75 -0.63 2.47 -18.01
CA ASP A 75 -0.63 1.15 -17.36
C ASP A 75 0.68 0.86 -16.60
N ASN A 76 1.79 1.53 -16.96
CA ASN A 76 3.09 1.42 -16.27
C ASN A 76 3.37 2.60 -15.33
N PHE A 77 2.36 3.41 -15.01
CA PHE A 77 2.49 4.58 -14.14
C PHE A 77 3.13 4.22 -12.79
N ILE A 78 2.66 3.14 -12.16
CA ILE A 78 3.16 2.71 -10.84
C ILE A 78 4.66 2.36 -10.92
N ASP A 79 5.09 1.61 -11.93
CA ASP A 79 6.50 1.22 -12.08
C ASP A 79 7.40 2.45 -12.35
N LYS A 80 6.91 3.41 -13.14
CA LYS A 80 7.62 4.68 -13.38
C LYS A 80 7.74 5.51 -12.11
N VAL A 81 6.64 5.66 -11.36
CA VAL A 81 6.62 6.41 -10.09
C VAL A 81 7.52 5.73 -9.06
N VAL A 82 7.44 4.42 -8.87
CA VAL A 82 8.30 3.68 -7.93
C VAL A 82 9.77 3.83 -8.32
N LYS A 83 10.10 3.75 -9.61
CA LYS A 83 11.48 3.95 -10.10
C LYS A 83 11.98 5.37 -9.85
N GLU A 84 11.15 6.39 -10.09
CA GLU A 84 11.48 7.79 -9.78
C GLU A 84 11.68 7.98 -8.27
N LEU A 85 10.79 7.44 -7.44
CA LEU A 85 10.85 7.58 -5.98
C LEU A 85 12.04 6.85 -5.34
N SER A 86 12.56 5.81 -5.98
CA SER A 86 13.65 5.00 -5.42
C SER A 86 14.96 5.78 -5.21
N ASN A 87 15.14 6.96 -5.83
CA ASN A 87 16.40 7.72 -5.78
C ASN A 87 16.22 9.25 -5.62
N LYS A 88 15.02 9.73 -5.26
CA LYS A 88 14.73 11.17 -5.13
C LYS A 88 14.76 11.64 -3.67
N GLU A 89 15.12 12.91 -3.47
CA GLU A 89 15.04 13.57 -2.17
C GLU A 89 13.59 13.84 -1.76
N ILE A 90 13.35 13.88 -0.45
CA ILE A 90 12.05 14.21 0.14
C ILE A 90 11.88 15.72 0.10
N ASP A 91 10.81 16.21 -0.54
CA ASP A 91 10.48 17.64 -0.61
C ASP A 91 9.86 18.14 0.69
N TYR A 92 8.93 17.37 1.26
CA TYR A 92 8.32 17.68 2.56
C TYR A 92 7.90 16.43 3.33
N TYR A 93 7.59 16.60 4.61
CA TYR A 93 7.01 15.55 5.45
C TYR A 93 5.59 15.93 5.85
N ASN A 94 4.71 14.93 5.90
CA ASN A 94 3.35 15.07 6.42
C ASN A 94 3.06 13.97 7.46
N ILE A 95 2.09 14.22 8.33
CA ILE A 95 1.56 13.21 9.25
C ILE A 95 0.28 12.66 8.63
N VAL A 96 0.33 11.40 8.21
CA VAL A 96 -0.81 10.69 7.64
C VAL A 96 -1.34 9.66 8.63
N THR A 97 -2.62 9.34 8.52
CA THR A 97 -3.21 8.20 9.21
C THR A 97 -2.95 6.94 8.40
N MET A 98 -2.46 5.88 9.06
CA MET A 98 -2.30 4.54 8.47
C MET A 98 -3.16 3.52 9.22
N ASP A 99 -3.47 2.43 8.54
CA ASP A 99 -4.25 1.33 9.09
C ASP A 99 -3.32 0.28 9.69
N ASP A 100 -3.30 0.15 11.02
CA ASP A 100 -2.42 -0.82 11.71
C ASP A 100 -2.98 -2.25 11.60
N SER A 101 -4.29 -2.37 11.52
CA SER A 101 -4.99 -3.66 11.39
C SER A 101 -6.37 -3.47 10.76
N CYS A 102 -6.83 -4.49 10.04
CA CYS A 102 -8.14 -4.47 9.39
C CYS A 102 -9.09 -5.52 9.97
N SER A 103 -10.39 -5.21 9.97
CA SER A 103 -11.47 -6.17 10.20
C SER A 103 -12.03 -6.63 8.86
N CYS A 104 -11.95 -7.93 8.58
CA CYS A 104 -12.62 -8.52 7.43
C CYS A 104 -14.14 -8.41 7.59
N LEU A 105 -14.84 -7.96 6.54
CA LEU A 105 -16.30 -8.03 6.46
C LEU A 105 -16.81 -9.41 5.99
N LEU A 106 -15.93 -10.42 5.94
CA LEU A 106 -16.28 -11.78 5.52
C LEU A 106 -17.22 -12.41 6.56
N ASN A 107 -18.50 -12.35 6.24
CA ASN A 107 -19.57 -13.17 6.82
C ASN A 107 -19.83 -14.36 5.89
#